data_AF-A0A4U9I786-F1
#
_entry.id   AF-A0A4U9I786-F1
#
_cell.length_a   1.000
_cell.length_b   1.000
_cell.length_c   1.000
_cell.angle_alpha   90.00
_cell.angle_beta   90.00
_cell.angle_gamma   90.00
#
_symmetry.space_group_name_H-M   'P 1'
#
loop_
_entity.id
_entity.type
_entity.pdbx_description
1 polymer ?
#
loop_
_entity_poly.entity_id
_entity_poly.type
_entity_poly.pdbx_seq_one_letter_code
_entity_poly.pdbx_strand_id
1 'polypeptide(L)'
;MNASCTIWNILMRHTPRRGILVEALHRRRERGLSPFSVLSCDNIPDNGHVVKNAVLGMAHKRSPELAEWIADNVSFPGTMVDRIVPAATDDSLAEIAREVGVDDPCAISCEPFIQWVVEDNFVAGRPEWEVAGVQMVQDVLPWEQMKLRMLNGSHSFLAYLGYLAGFAHINDCMADSALRDAARRLMLEEQATDAAHHRGGSDRLRRQPD
;
A
#
# COMPACT_ATOMS: atom_id res chain seq x y z
N MET A 1 15.30 -0.22 9.49
CA MET A 1 14.08 -0.81 10.10
C MET A 1 12.97 0.23 9.97
N ASN A 2 11.97 -0.02 9.12
CA ASN A 2 10.98 0.99 8.71
C ASN A 2 10.06 1.44 9.87
N ALA A 3 9.94 2.76 10.03
CA ALA A 3 9.18 3.44 11.07
C ALA A 3 7.67 3.10 11.08
N SER A 4 7.11 2.62 9.96
CA SER A 4 5.70 2.17 9.89
C SER A 4 5.38 0.97 10.78
N CYS A 5 6.40 0.25 11.27
CA CYS A 5 6.20 -0.93 12.13
C CYS A 5 6.20 -0.59 13.64
N THR A 6 6.69 0.58 14.05
CA THR A 6 7.10 0.82 15.45
C THR A 6 5.97 1.39 16.34
N ILE A 7 5.07 2.22 15.81
CA ILE A 7 3.98 2.84 16.61
C ILE A 7 3.02 1.77 17.17
N TRP A 8 2.81 0.67 16.45
CA TRP A 8 1.93 -0.42 16.88
C TRP A 8 2.58 -1.40 17.88
N ASN A 9 3.89 -1.30 18.12
CA ASN A 9 4.65 -2.30 18.87
C ASN A 9 4.63 -2.08 20.40
N ILE A 10 4.01 -0.99 20.88
CA ILE A 10 4.11 -0.56 22.28
C ILE A 10 2.95 -1.07 23.16
N LEU A 11 1.77 -1.44 22.61
CA LEU A 11 0.61 -1.76 23.47
C LEU A 11 0.16 -3.23 23.52
N MET A 12 0.49 -4.11 22.57
CA MET A 12 0.00 -5.51 22.60
C MET A 12 0.97 -6.53 21.97
N ARG A 13 2.02 -6.89 22.71
CA ARG A 13 3.09 -7.81 22.25
C ARG A 13 2.65 -9.27 21.97
N HIS A 14 1.43 -9.68 22.31
CA HIS A 14 1.01 -11.09 22.28
C HIS A 14 -0.31 -11.38 21.54
N THR A 15 -0.98 -10.36 20.99
CA THR A 15 -2.23 -10.56 20.25
C THR A 15 -1.98 -10.29 18.76
N PRO A 16 -2.19 -11.29 17.87
CA PRO A 16 -2.12 -11.04 16.44
C PRO A 16 -3.09 -9.90 16.08
N ARG A 17 -2.65 -8.91 15.29
CA ARG A 17 -3.47 -7.75 14.88
C ARG A 17 -4.86 -8.16 14.35
N ARG A 18 -4.91 -9.29 13.64
CA ARG A 18 -6.14 -9.91 13.12
C ARG A 18 -7.11 -10.38 14.21
N GLY A 19 -6.61 -10.83 15.36
CA GLY A 19 -7.43 -11.20 16.50
C GLY A 19 -8.17 -10.01 17.11
N ILE A 20 -7.55 -8.83 17.12
CA ILE A 20 -8.20 -7.59 17.58
C ILE A 20 -9.33 -7.21 16.63
N LEU A 21 -9.11 -7.27 15.31
CA LEU A 21 -10.15 -6.99 14.31
C LEU A 21 -11.35 -7.93 14.46
N VAL A 22 -11.10 -9.23 14.57
CA VAL A 22 -12.16 -10.24 14.74
C VAL A 22 -12.93 -10.04 16.04
N GLU A 23 -12.24 -9.78 17.16
CA GLU A 23 -12.89 -9.50 18.44
C GLU A 23 -13.74 -8.23 18.40
N ALA A 24 -13.24 -7.16 17.78
CA ALA A 24 -13.98 -5.92 17.63
C ALA A 24 -15.25 -6.12 16.79
N LEU A 25 -15.15 -6.82 15.66
CA LEU A 25 -16.30 -7.16 14.80
C LEU A 25 -17.31 -8.05 15.52
N HIS A 26 -16.84 -9.04 16.28
CA HIS A 26 -17.70 -9.89 17.11
C HIS A 26 -18.49 -9.09 18.13
N ARG A 27 -17.83 -8.22 18.92
CA ARG A 27 -18.52 -7.36 19.90
C ARG A 27 -19.52 -6.40 19.26
N ARG A 28 -19.23 -5.91 18.05
CA ARG A 28 -20.17 -5.05 17.31
C ARG A 28 -21.41 -5.83 16.89
N ARG A 29 -21.23 -7.06 16.38
CA ARG A 29 -22.33 -7.98 16.08
C ARG A 29 -23.20 -8.25 17.31
N GLU A 30 -22.59 -8.62 18.44
CA GLU A 30 -23.35 -8.91 19.69
C GLU A 30 -24.15 -7.70 20.19
N ARG A 31 -23.66 -6.48 19.94
CA ARG A 31 -24.29 -5.23 20.35
C ARG A 31 -25.23 -4.65 19.30
N GLY A 32 -25.43 -5.31 18.15
CA GLY A 32 -26.25 -4.80 17.05
C GLY A 32 -25.70 -3.50 16.43
N LEU A 33 -24.39 -3.27 16.50
CA LEU A 33 -23.74 -2.10 15.90
C LEU A 33 -23.33 -2.41 14.46
N SER A 34 -23.43 -1.41 13.58
CA SER A 34 -23.01 -1.54 12.16
C SER A 34 -21.56 -2.02 12.05
N PRO A 35 -21.18 -2.83 11.05
CA PRO A 35 -19.78 -3.22 10.81
C PRO A 35 -18.91 -2.00 10.43
N PHE A 36 -17.60 -2.21 10.28
CA PHE A 36 -16.67 -1.24 9.71
C PHE A 36 -15.87 -1.90 8.59
N SER A 37 -15.44 -1.12 7.61
CA SER A 37 -14.52 -1.57 6.56
C SER A 37 -13.10 -1.73 7.09
N VAL A 38 -12.36 -2.70 6.57
CA VAL A 38 -10.96 -2.92 6.90
C VAL A 38 -10.11 -2.56 5.68
N LEU A 39 -9.50 -1.38 5.73
CA LEU A 39 -8.64 -0.85 4.67
C LEU A 39 -7.18 -1.15 4.98
N SER A 40 -6.55 -2.03 4.20
CA SER A 40 -5.10 -2.23 4.27
C SER A 40 -4.38 -1.12 3.53
N CYS A 41 -3.24 -0.67 4.06
CA CYS A 41 -2.33 0.29 3.42
C CYS A 41 -0.90 -0.26 3.37
N ASP A 42 -0.75 -1.58 3.50
CA ASP A 42 0.53 -2.26 3.34
C ASP A 42 0.85 -2.43 1.84
N ASN A 43 2.12 -2.27 1.49
CA ASN A 43 2.65 -2.43 0.13
C ASN A 43 2.85 -3.92 -0.22
N ILE A 44 1.75 -4.66 -0.24
CA ILE A 44 1.68 -6.06 -0.69
C ILE A 44 0.68 -6.14 -1.84
N PRO A 45 0.87 -7.05 -2.82
CA PRO A 45 -0.13 -7.27 -3.86
C PRO A 45 -1.46 -7.71 -3.26
N ASP A 46 -2.56 -7.21 -3.81
CA ASP A 46 -3.91 -7.64 -3.49
C ASP A 46 -4.22 -7.51 -1.98
N ASN A 47 -3.82 -6.38 -1.40
CA ASN A 47 -3.75 -6.22 0.06
C ASN A 47 -5.11 -6.37 0.75
N GLY A 48 -6.21 -5.98 0.09
CA GLY A 48 -7.59 -6.15 0.54
C GLY A 48 -7.96 -7.63 0.69
N HIS A 49 -7.67 -8.45 -0.32
CA HIS A 49 -7.92 -9.88 -0.26
C HIS A 49 -7.02 -10.60 0.75
N VAL A 50 -5.74 -10.21 0.87
CA VAL A 50 -4.84 -10.77 1.89
C VAL A 50 -5.40 -10.52 3.29
N VAL A 51 -5.80 -9.29 3.61
CA VAL A 51 -6.37 -8.99 4.93
C VAL A 51 -7.70 -9.69 5.14
N LYS A 52 -8.57 -9.76 4.12
CA LYS A 52 -9.84 -10.50 4.15
C LYS A 52 -9.62 -11.96 4.51
N ASN A 53 -8.76 -12.67 3.77
CA ASN A 53 -8.48 -14.08 3.99
C ASN A 53 -7.91 -14.33 5.39
N ALA A 54 -7.04 -13.44 5.86
CA ALA A 54 -6.42 -13.59 7.16
C ALA A 54 -7.40 -13.29 8.32
N VAL A 55 -8.33 -12.36 8.15
CA VAL A 55 -9.42 -12.07 9.11
C VAL A 55 -10.44 -13.22 9.11
N LEU A 56 -10.91 -13.66 7.95
CA LEU A 56 -11.87 -14.77 7.83
C LEU A 56 -11.30 -16.08 8.37
N GLY A 57 -10.04 -16.40 8.05
CA GLY A 57 -9.37 -17.58 8.58
C GLY A 57 -9.22 -17.55 10.10
N MET A 58 -9.06 -16.36 10.70
CA MET A 58 -9.03 -16.21 12.15
C MET A 58 -10.43 -16.30 12.76
N ALA A 59 -11.43 -15.67 12.13
CA ALA A 59 -12.83 -15.72 12.55
C ALA A 59 -13.35 -17.16 12.53
N HIS A 60 -13.01 -17.94 11.50
CA HIS A 60 -13.46 -19.32 11.35
C HIS A 60 -12.95 -20.22 12.48
N LYS A 61 -11.72 -20.01 12.95
CA LYS A 61 -11.16 -20.70 14.13
C LYS A 61 -11.87 -20.34 15.44
N ARG A 62 -12.55 -19.19 15.48
CA ARG A 62 -13.33 -18.75 16.65
C ARG A 62 -14.77 -19.23 16.58
N SER A 63 -15.44 -18.99 15.45
CA SER A 63 -16.82 -19.38 15.18
C SER A 63 -17.06 -19.31 13.66
N PRO A 64 -17.51 -20.39 13.01
CA PRO A 64 -17.90 -20.38 11.60
C PRO A 64 -18.97 -19.32 11.29
N GLU A 65 -19.95 -19.15 12.18
CA GLU A 65 -21.04 -18.18 12.03
C GLU A 65 -20.54 -16.74 12.11
N LEU A 66 -19.46 -16.48 12.86
CA LEU A 66 -18.80 -15.18 12.87
C LEU A 66 -18.06 -14.91 11.56
N ALA A 67 -17.39 -15.91 11.01
CA ALA A 67 -16.70 -15.78 9.73
C ALA A 67 -17.67 -15.46 8.59
N GLU A 68 -18.79 -16.16 8.51
CA GLU A 68 -19.86 -15.88 7.54
C GLU A 68 -20.41 -14.46 7.71
N TRP A 69 -20.75 -14.07 8.95
CA TRP A 69 -21.21 -12.73 9.21
C TRP A 69 -20.20 -11.66 8.78
N ILE A 70 -18.90 -11.86 9.05
CA ILE A 70 -17.85 -10.93 8.61
C ILE A 70 -17.78 -10.90 7.08
N ALA A 71 -17.87 -12.05 6.40
CA ALA A 71 -17.81 -12.12 4.94
C ALA A 71 -18.95 -11.34 4.27
N ASP A 72 -20.14 -11.35 4.88
CA ASP A 72 -21.34 -10.70 4.33
C ASP A 72 -21.46 -9.22 4.70
N ASN A 73 -20.88 -8.80 5.84
CA ASN A 73 -21.12 -7.48 6.41
C ASN A 73 -19.91 -6.55 6.37
N VAL A 74 -18.69 -7.05 6.12
CA VAL A 74 -17.45 -6.26 6.14
C VAL A 74 -16.85 -6.18 4.74
N SER A 75 -16.51 -4.95 4.31
CA SER A 75 -15.71 -4.76 3.10
C SER A 75 -14.21 -4.68 3.41
N PHE A 76 -13.42 -5.16 2.44
CA PHE A 76 -11.97 -5.21 2.46
C PHE A 76 -11.41 -4.59 1.17
N PRO A 77 -11.59 -3.28 0.96
CA PRO A 77 -11.11 -2.60 -0.25
C PRO A 77 -9.59 -2.73 -0.42
N GLY A 78 -9.15 -2.97 -1.65
CA GLY A 78 -7.75 -2.92 -2.05
C GLY A 78 -7.22 -1.48 -2.14
N THR A 79 -5.91 -1.32 -1.95
CA THR A 79 -5.24 -0.03 -2.10
C THR A 79 -3.87 -0.14 -2.75
N MET A 80 -3.52 0.87 -3.55
CA MET A 80 -2.14 1.16 -3.92
C MET A 80 -1.70 2.43 -3.21
N VAL A 81 -0.65 2.31 -2.38
CA VAL A 81 -0.04 3.43 -1.66
C VAL A 81 1.36 3.69 -2.21
N ASP A 82 1.68 4.96 -2.45
CA ASP A 82 3.02 5.34 -2.87
C ASP A 82 3.46 6.69 -2.29
N ARG A 83 4.51 6.60 -1.47
CA ARG A 83 5.29 7.72 -0.95
C ARG A 83 6.56 7.17 -0.31
N ILE A 84 7.72 7.64 -0.73
CA ILE A 84 8.98 7.32 -0.08
C ILE A 84 9.08 8.12 1.22
N VAL A 85 9.20 7.38 2.32
CA VAL A 85 9.35 7.91 3.68
C VAL A 85 10.57 7.25 4.31
N PRO A 86 11.75 7.90 4.30
CA PRO A 86 12.93 7.39 4.99
C PRO A 86 12.67 7.21 6.49
N ALA A 87 13.41 6.31 7.13
CA ALA A 87 13.36 6.21 8.58
C ALA A 87 13.91 7.49 9.22
N ALA A 88 13.22 7.99 10.25
CA ALA A 88 13.72 9.11 11.02
C ALA A 88 15.05 8.73 11.71
N THR A 89 16.04 9.59 11.53
CA THR A 89 17.34 9.58 12.21
C THR A 89 17.50 10.88 13.01
N ASP A 90 18.41 10.89 13.98
CA ASP A 90 18.74 12.09 14.76
C ASP A 90 19.13 13.26 13.83
N ASP A 91 19.89 12.97 12.76
CA ASP A 91 20.27 13.96 11.75
C ASP A 91 19.04 14.55 11.02
N SER A 92 18.09 13.68 10.62
CA SER A 92 16.87 14.14 9.93
C SER A 92 15.95 14.96 10.85
N LEU A 93 15.86 14.61 12.13
CA LEU A 93 15.07 15.38 13.11
C LEU A 93 15.70 16.74 13.38
N ALA A 94 17.03 16.79 13.54
CA ALA A 94 17.76 18.04 13.69
C ALA A 94 17.63 18.93 12.44
N GLU A 95 17.64 18.35 11.25
CA GLU A 95 17.38 19.07 10.00
C GLU A 95 15.98 19.69 9.99
N ILE A 96 14.93 18.90 10.26
CA ILE A 96 13.55 19.38 10.30
C ILE A 96 13.38 20.48 11.35
N ALA A 97 13.98 20.32 12.53
CA ALA A 97 13.89 21.31 13.60
C ALA A 97 14.50 22.67 13.22
N ARG A 98 15.60 22.67 12.44
CA ARG A 98 16.18 23.92 11.91
C ARG A 98 15.28 24.58 10.87
N GLU A 99 14.68 23.81 9.98
CA GLU A 99 13.85 24.34 8.89
C GLU A 99 12.48 24.85 9.39
N VAL A 100 11.86 24.11 10.32
CA VAL A 100 10.52 24.43 10.87
C VAL A 100 10.61 25.34 12.11
N GLY A 101 11.76 25.36 12.79
CA GLY A 101 11.96 26.12 14.02
C GLY A 101 11.34 25.49 15.28
N VAL A 102 10.93 24.22 15.20
CA VAL A 102 10.28 23.46 16.28
C VAL A 102 10.95 22.10 16.42
N ASP A 103 11.32 21.74 17.64
CA ASP A 103 11.78 20.39 17.97
C ASP A 103 10.57 19.47 18.16
N ASP A 104 10.36 18.57 17.19
CA ASP A 104 9.28 17.59 17.18
C ASP A 104 9.86 16.16 17.08
N PRO A 105 9.79 15.36 18.16
CA PRO A 105 10.31 13.99 18.16
C PRO A 105 9.49 13.02 17.29
N CYS A 106 8.35 13.46 16.75
CA CYS A 106 7.49 12.71 15.84
C CYS A 106 7.56 13.24 14.39
N ALA A 107 8.49 14.15 14.10
CA ALA A 107 8.68 14.68 12.75
C ALA A 107 9.12 13.59 11.76
N ILE A 108 8.62 13.69 10.53
CA ILE A 108 8.91 12.74 9.45
C ILE A 108 9.22 13.54 8.19
N SER A 109 10.37 13.26 7.58
CA SER A 109 10.70 13.73 6.23
C SER A 109 10.23 12.72 5.19
N CYS A 110 9.76 13.23 4.05
CA CYS A 110 9.23 12.42 2.97
C CYS A 110 9.33 13.19 1.65
N GLU A 111 9.30 12.45 0.55
CA GLU A 111 9.32 13.08 -0.77
C GLU A 111 8.02 13.88 -1.05
N PRO A 112 8.05 14.85 -1.99
CA PRO A 112 6.87 15.60 -2.38
C PRO A 112 5.86 14.78 -3.18
N PHE A 113 6.29 13.73 -3.89
CA PHE A 113 5.38 12.83 -4.59
C PHE A 113 4.54 12.04 -3.59
N ILE A 114 3.24 11.96 -3.86
CA ILE A 114 2.29 11.18 -3.08
C ILE A 114 1.20 10.67 -4.01
N GLN A 115 0.88 9.39 -3.91
CA GLN A 115 -0.22 8.79 -4.64
C GLN A 115 -0.93 7.78 -3.75
N TRP A 116 -2.26 7.83 -3.79
CA TRP A 116 -3.10 6.85 -3.12
C TRP A 116 -4.28 6.51 -4.02
N VAL A 117 -4.42 5.23 -4.34
CA VAL A 117 -5.52 4.66 -5.12
C VAL A 117 -6.27 3.69 -4.23
N VAL A 118 -7.59 3.81 -4.17
CA VAL A 118 -8.44 3.05 -3.24
C VAL A 118 -9.66 2.53 -3.97
N GLU A 119 -9.98 1.25 -3.77
CA GLU A 119 -11.26 0.70 -4.20
C GLU A 119 -12.41 1.32 -3.41
N ASP A 120 -13.41 1.87 -4.11
CA ASP A 120 -14.55 2.53 -3.47
C ASP A 120 -15.61 1.52 -2.98
N ASN A 121 -15.24 0.77 -1.94
CA ASN A 121 -16.07 -0.28 -1.35
C ASN A 121 -16.08 -0.18 0.19
N PHE A 122 -16.95 0.66 0.74
CA PHE A 122 -17.04 0.92 2.18
C PHE A 122 -18.45 0.67 2.74
N VAL A 123 -18.55 -0.12 3.82
CA VAL A 123 -19.84 -0.52 4.42
C VAL A 123 -20.39 0.50 5.44
N ALA A 124 -19.55 1.44 5.88
CA ALA A 124 -19.89 2.42 6.92
C ALA A 124 -19.51 3.85 6.52
N GLY A 125 -19.57 4.15 5.22
CA GLY A 125 -19.09 5.41 4.64
C GLY A 125 -17.57 5.54 4.68
N ARG A 126 -17.09 6.64 4.11
CA ARG A 126 -15.68 7.06 4.08
C ARG A 126 -15.59 8.58 3.97
N PRO A 127 -14.43 9.19 4.30
CA PRO A 127 -14.17 10.58 3.95
C PRO A 127 -14.16 10.82 2.43
N GLU A 128 -14.40 12.06 2.02
CA GLU A 128 -14.26 12.53 0.63
C GLU A 128 -12.77 12.72 0.25
N TRP A 129 -11.99 11.65 0.34
CA TRP A 129 -10.55 11.66 0.08
C TRP A 129 -10.18 12.09 -1.35
N GLU A 130 -11.10 11.97 -2.30
CA GLU A 130 -10.97 12.49 -3.66
C GLU A 130 -10.72 13.99 -3.69
N VAL A 131 -11.23 14.75 -2.71
CA VAL A 131 -10.96 16.19 -2.56
C VAL A 131 -9.49 16.46 -2.21
N ALA A 132 -8.84 15.52 -1.54
CA ALA A 132 -7.42 15.57 -1.19
C ALA A 132 -6.51 14.89 -2.25
N GLY A 133 -7.05 14.52 -3.41
CA GLY A 133 -6.29 13.93 -4.53
C GLY A 133 -6.20 12.40 -4.53
N VAL A 134 -6.93 11.70 -3.64
CA VAL A 134 -7.00 10.24 -3.66
C VAL A 134 -7.83 9.77 -4.84
N GLN A 135 -7.33 8.75 -5.56
CA GLN A 135 -8.01 8.20 -6.71
C GLN A 135 -8.95 7.08 -6.26
N MET A 136 -10.24 7.36 -6.24
CA MET A 136 -11.28 6.36 -5.98
C MET A 136 -11.55 5.57 -7.26
N VAL A 137 -11.39 4.24 -7.22
CA VAL A 137 -11.51 3.36 -8.38
C VAL A 137 -12.40 2.15 -8.08
N GLN A 138 -12.81 1.43 -9.12
CA GLN A 138 -13.53 0.16 -8.96
C GLN A 138 -12.60 -1.04 -8.77
N ASP A 139 -11.40 -0.99 -9.36
CA ASP A 139 -10.40 -2.04 -9.31
C ASP A 139 -9.00 -1.40 -9.20
N VAL A 140 -8.27 -1.75 -8.15
CA VAL A 140 -6.93 -1.21 -7.87
C VAL A 140 -5.81 -2.02 -8.52
N LEU A 141 -6.09 -3.26 -8.95
CA LEU A 141 -5.09 -4.20 -9.43
C LEU A 141 -4.19 -3.64 -10.56
N PRO A 142 -4.70 -2.89 -11.56
CA PRO A 142 -3.85 -2.30 -12.59
C PRO A 142 -2.85 -1.28 -12.04
N TRP A 143 -3.23 -0.53 -11.00
CA TRP A 143 -2.40 0.48 -10.36
C TRP A 143 -1.33 -0.16 -9.48
N GLU A 144 -1.71 -1.17 -8.69
CA GLU A 144 -0.77 -1.96 -7.92
C GLU A 144 0.28 -2.61 -8.83
N GLN A 145 -0.14 -3.29 -9.89
CA GLN A 145 0.79 -3.96 -10.80
C GLN A 145 1.78 -2.99 -11.45
N MET A 146 1.30 -1.82 -11.91
CA MET A 146 2.15 -0.78 -12.46
C MET A 146 3.19 -0.32 -11.44
N LYS A 147 2.77 0.02 -10.22
CA LYS A 147 3.66 0.52 -9.16
C LYS A 147 4.65 -0.54 -8.69
N LEU A 148 4.17 -1.74 -8.38
CA LEU A 148 5.00 -2.85 -7.92
C LEU A 148 6.07 -3.24 -8.94
N ARG A 149 5.75 -3.18 -10.24
CA ARG A 149 6.73 -3.48 -11.29
C ARG A 149 7.63 -2.28 -11.54
N MET A 150 7.07 -1.18 -12.03
CA MET A 150 7.83 -0.03 -12.52
C MET A 150 8.63 0.65 -11.43
N LEU A 151 8.06 0.82 -10.23
CA LEU A 151 8.75 1.50 -9.14
C LEU A 151 9.46 0.52 -8.21
N ASN A 152 8.75 -0.44 -7.59
CA ASN A 152 9.40 -1.34 -6.64
C ASN A 152 10.41 -2.27 -7.34
N GLY A 153 10.09 -2.78 -8.54
CA GLY A 153 10.99 -3.65 -9.30
C GLY A 153 12.27 -2.93 -9.75
N SER A 154 12.17 -1.70 -10.25
CA SER A 154 13.34 -0.91 -10.62
C SER A 154 14.17 -0.49 -9.39
N HIS A 155 13.51 -0.20 -8.26
CA HIS A 155 14.20 0.10 -7.01
C HIS A 155 14.98 -1.13 -6.52
N SER A 156 14.39 -2.33 -6.52
CA SER A 156 15.12 -3.56 -6.18
C SER A 156 16.29 -3.81 -7.14
N PHE A 157 16.09 -3.61 -8.44
CA PHE A 157 17.16 -3.72 -9.44
C PHE A 157 18.35 -2.79 -9.12
N LEU A 158 18.08 -1.51 -8.87
CA LEU A 158 19.10 -0.53 -8.53
C LEU A 158 19.74 -0.79 -7.16
N ALA A 159 18.96 -1.21 -6.17
CA ALA A 159 19.48 -1.48 -4.83
C ALA A 159 20.53 -2.60 -4.84
N TYR A 160 20.26 -3.71 -5.54
CA TYR A 160 21.20 -4.84 -5.56
C TYR A 160 22.43 -4.57 -6.43
N LEU A 161 22.24 -4.04 -7.65
CA LEU A 161 23.36 -3.76 -8.54
C LEU A 161 24.19 -2.56 -8.07
N GLY A 162 23.53 -1.52 -7.55
CA GLY A 162 24.17 -0.35 -6.99
C GLY A 162 25.04 -0.69 -5.79
N TYR A 163 24.52 -1.52 -4.87
CA TYR A 163 25.31 -2.00 -3.74
C TYR A 163 26.56 -2.78 -4.18
N LEU A 164 26.44 -3.66 -5.17
CA LEU A 164 27.58 -4.39 -5.75
C LEU A 164 28.58 -3.46 -6.47
N ALA A 165 28.10 -2.36 -7.02
CA ALA A 165 28.93 -1.32 -7.65
C ALA A 165 29.55 -0.34 -6.63
N GLY A 166 29.27 -0.49 -5.33
CA GLY A 166 29.81 0.36 -4.26
C GLY A 166 29.02 1.63 -3.98
N PHE A 167 27.79 1.75 -4.50
CA PHE A 167 26.90 2.88 -4.22
C PHE A 167 26.11 2.67 -2.93
N ALA A 168 26.08 3.70 -2.09
CA ALA A 168 25.37 3.66 -0.81
C ALA A 168 23.88 4.04 -0.95
N HIS A 169 23.55 4.87 -1.93
CA HIS A 169 22.21 5.42 -2.11
C HIS A 169 21.72 5.31 -3.56
N ILE A 170 20.40 5.36 -3.74
CA ILE A 170 19.77 5.26 -5.07
C ILE A 170 20.08 6.48 -5.94
N ASN A 171 20.22 7.67 -5.36
CA ASN A 171 20.64 8.87 -6.10
C ASN A 171 22.05 8.71 -6.69
N ASP A 172 22.97 8.04 -5.99
CA ASP A 172 24.31 7.70 -6.52
C ASP A 172 24.18 6.79 -7.76
N CYS A 173 23.29 5.78 -7.67
CA CYS A 173 23.01 4.88 -8.79
C CYS A 173 22.42 5.62 -10.00
N MET A 174 21.57 6.63 -9.76
CA MET A 174 20.95 7.43 -10.82
C MET A 174 21.90 8.44 -11.47
N ALA A 175 23.00 8.78 -10.80
CA ALA A 175 24.08 9.59 -11.36
C ALA A 175 24.95 8.78 -12.34
N ASP A 176 25.03 7.46 -12.19
CA ASP A 176 25.69 6.56 -13.14
C ASP A 176 24.83 6.33 -14.38
N SER A 177 25.38 6.64 -15.57
CA SER A 177 24.62 6.52 -16.81
C SER A 177 24.25 5.08 -17.17
N ALA A 178 25.10 4.10 -16.85
CA ALA A 178 24.85 2.70 -17.20
C ALA A 178 23.70 2.12 -16.36
N LEU A 179 23.69 2.39 -15.04
CA LEU A 179 22.60 1.96 -14.16
C LEU A 179 21.30 2.67 -14.48
N ARG A 180 21.33 3.98 -14.74
CA ARG A 180 20.14 4.75 -15.14
C ARG A 180 19.52 4.22 -16.44
N ASP A 181 20.33 3.98 -17.46
CA ASP A 181 19.85 3.51 -18.75
C ASP A 181 19.34 2.07 -18.66
N ALA A 182 19.99 1.22 -17.85
CA ALA A 182 19.53 -0.13 -17.57
C ALA A 182 18.17 -0.14 -16.83
N ALA A 183 17.99 0.69 -15.80
CA ALA A 183 16.71 0.82 -15.11
C ALA A 183 15.60 1.31 -16.04
N ARG A 184 15.90 2.26 -16.94
CA ARG A 184 14.94 2.73 -17.95
C ARG A 184 14.52 1.61 -18.90
N ARG A 185 15.46 0.79 -19.38
CA ARG A 185 15.15 -0.36 -20.25
C ARG A 185 14.28 -1.38 -19.53
N LEU A 186 14.63 -1.74 -18.28
CA LEU A 186 13.81 -2.62 -17.46
C LEU A 186 12.37 -2.11 -17.33
N MET A 187 12.18 -0.83 -17.03
CA MET A 187 10.85 -0.23 -16.89
C MET A 187 10.04 -0.27 -18.19
N LEU A 188 10.64 0.12 -19.31
CA LEU A 188 9.92 0.38 -20.56
C LEU A 188 9.80 -0.83 -21.48
N GLU A 189 10.83 -1.66 -21.55
CA GLU A 189 10.93 -2.77 -22.51
C GLU A 189 10.43 -4.07 -21.90
N GLU A 190 10.69 -4.29 -20.61
CA GLU A 190 10.35 -5.55 -19.92
C GLU A 190 9.06 -5.43 -19.09
N GLN A 191 8.96 -4.41 -18.23
CA GLN A 191 7.86 -4.32 -17.27
C GLN A 191 6.57 -3.73 -17.84
N ALA A 192 6.67 -2.70 -18.69
CA ALA A 192 5.50 -2.03 -19.27
C ALA A 192 4.74 -2.92 -20.29
N THR A 193 5.47 -3.75 -21.04
CA THR A 193 4.92 -4.61 -22.11
C THR A 193 3.93 -5.65 -21.58
N ASP A 194 4.18 -6.18 -20.38
CA ASP A 194 3.29 -7.13 -19.72
C ASP A 194 2.11 -6.46 -19.01
N ALA A 195 2.29 -5.23 -18.52
CA ALA A 195 1.21 -4.45 -17.91
C ALA A 195 0.13 -4.06 -18.93
N ALA A 196 0.49 -3.91 -20.21
CA ALA A 196 -0.44 -3.67 -21.31
C ALA A 196 -1.27 -4.92 -21.69
N HIS A 197 -0.71 -6.13 -21.58
CA HIS A 197 -1.40 -7.38 -21.93
C HIS A 197 -2.59 -7.70 -21.01
N HIS A 198 -2.58 -7.25 -19.76
CA HIS A 198 -3.72 -7.39 -18.85
C HIS A 198 -4.89 -6.42 -19.14
N ARG A 199 -4.74 -5.47 -20.07
CA ARG A 199 -5.86 -4.66 -20.59
C ARG A 199 -6.66 -5.38 -21.71
N GLY A 200 -6.24 -6.57 -22.13
CA GLY A 200 -6.79 -7.34 -23.26
C GLY A 200 -8.14 -8.04 -23.03
N GLY A 201 -8.96 -7.59 -22.07
CA GLY A 201 -10.34 -8.07 -21.86
C GLY A 201 -11.42 -7.22 -22.53
N SER A 202 -11.06 -6.15 -23.26
CA SER A 202 -12.03 -5.23 -23.86
C SER A 202 -11.75 -4.91 -25.33
N ASP A 203 -11.56 -5.95 -26.15
CA ASP A 203 -11.49 -5.81 -27.61
C ASP A 203 -12.90 -5.68 -28.25
N ARG A 204 -13.77 -4.86 -27.65
CA ARG A 204 -15.18 -4.67 -28.07
C ARG A 204 -15.64 -3.22 -28.24
N LEU A 205 -14.73 -2.29 -28.52
CA LEU A 205 -15.12 -0.91 -28.88
C LEU A 205 -14.45 -0.37 -30.15
N ARG A 206 -13.93 -1.23 -31.04
CA ARG A 206 -13.52 -0.85 -32.40
C ARG A 206 -14.33 -1.54 -33.49
N ARG A 207 -15.66 -1.53 -33.41
CA ARG A 207 -16.55 -1.68 -34.58
C ARG A 207 -17.92 -1.09 -34.28
N GLN A 208 -18.18 0.13 -34.73
CA GLN A 208 -19.43 0.45 -35.43
C GLN A 208 -19.15 1.52 -36.51
N PRO A 209 -19.77 1.39 -37.70
CA PRO A 209 -19.60 2.29 -38.83
C PRO A 209 -20.55 3.50 -38.74
N ASP A 210 -20.07 4.67 -39.16
CA ASP A 210 -20.54 5.41 -40.34
C ASP A 210 -19.56 6.58 -40.60
#